data_AF-A0A914XS07-F1
#
_entry.id   AF-A0A914XS07-F1
#
_cell.length_a   1.000
_cell.length_b   1.000
_cell.length_c   1.000
_cell.angle_alpha   90.00
_cell.angle_beta   90.00
_cell.angle_gamma   90.00
#
_symmetry.space_group_name_H-M   'P 1'
#
loop_
_entity.id
_entity.type
_entity.pdbx_description
1 polymer ?
#
loop_
_entity_poly.entity_id
_entity_poly.type
_entity_poly.pdbx_seq_one_letter_code
_entity_poly.pdbx_strand_id
1 'polypeptide(L)'
;MAGFLTICQDRLGELPPWLNVTLLRNGPGMFKVGDHSFAHWFDGLAFMQRFSFRNGKMKYSARYLQSEAYEFHKFNERVVIDKQGYIKKLPDPCKIALGPLSTQLLENGIYDNSSINFMTVGDTVWAVSESTKLHQIDPETLETIGKVCFLFYHTVLLLAG
;
A
#
# COMPACT_ATOMS: atom_id res chain seq x y z
N MET A 1 -2.53 3.02 14.91
CA MET A 1 -3.23 1.74 15.11
C MET A 1 -4.62 1.83 14.51
N ALA A 2 -4.89 1.11 13.43
CA ALA A 2 -6.25 0.88 12.92
C ALA A 2 -6.25 -0.45 12.17
N GLY A 3 -6.04 -1.54 12.91
CA GLY A 3 -6.34 -2.89 12.44
C GLY A 3 -7.71 -3.24 13.01
N PHE A 4 -8.75 -3.27 12.17
CA PHE A 4 -10.07 -3.71 12.63
C PHE A 4 -10.09 -5.23 12.54
N LEU A 5 -10.25 -5.93 13.66
CA LEU A 5 -10.52 -7.37 13.68
C LEU A 5 -12.01 -7.55 13.99
N THR A 6 -12.76 -8.07 13.05
CA THR A 6 -14.19 -8.38 13.23
C THR A 6 -14.41 -9.88 13.08
N ILE A 7 -15.13 -10.47 14.02
CA ILE A 7 -15.64 -11.84 13.91
C ILE A 7 -17.06 -11.74 13.38
N CYS A 8 -17.32 -12.22 12.16
CA CYS A 8 -18.67 -12.22 11.62
C CYS A 8 -19.49 -13.37 12.26
N GLN A 9 -20.44 -12.99 13.12
CA GLN A 9 -21.38 -13.90 13.78
C GLN A 9 -22.71 -14.00 13.04
N ASP A 10 -23.19 -12.92 12.42
CA ASP A 10 -24.43 -12.94 11.63
C ASP A 10 -24.16 -13.51 10.23
N ARG A 11 -24.72 -14.70 9.96
CA ARG A 11 -24.53 -15.40 8.68
C ARG A 11 -25.85 -15.94 8.17
N LEU A 12 -26.12 -15.66 6.90
CA LEU A 12 -27.16 -16.35 6.14
C LEU A 12 -26.52 -17.59 5.49
N GLY A 13 -26.53 -18.72 6.19
CA GLY A 13 -26.01 -20.01 5.71
C GLY A 13 -24.78 -20.57 6.43
N GLU A 14 -24.42 -21.82 6.13
CA GLU A 14 -23.30 -22.54 6.74
C GLU A 14 -22.04 -22.52 5.86
N LEU A 15 -20.87 -22.37 6.49
CA LEU A 15 -19.59 -22.47 5.79
C LEU A 15 -19.27 -23.94 5.52
N PRO A 16 -18.81 -24.30 4.31
CA PRO A 16 -18.41 -25.68 4.03
C PRO A 16 -17.30 -26.14 4.99
N PRO A 17 -17.39 -27.34 5.59
CA PRO A 17 -16.39 -27.83 6.56
C PRO A 17 -14.97 -27.91 6.01
N TRP A 18 -14.83 -28.09 4.69
CA TRP A 18 -13.54 -28.16 4.00
C TRP A 18 -12.88 -26.78 3.78
N LEU A 19 -13.61 -25.67 4.02
CA LEU A 19 -13.08 -24.33 3.79
C LEU A 19 -12.14 -23.90 4.92
N ASN A 20 -10.83 -24.09 4.70
CA ASN A 20 -9.77 -23.69 5.61
C ASN A 20 -8.71 -22.87 4.87
N VAL A 21 -9.04 -21.62 4.56
CA VAL A 21 -8.22 -20.74 3.70
C VAL A 21 -8.15 -19.33 4.25
N THR A 22 -7.15 -18.58 3.82
CA THR A 22 -7.07 -17.12 4.00
C THR A 22 -7.13 -16.47 2.64
N LEU A 23 -8.10 -15.58 2.43
CA LEU A 23 -8.21 -14.74 1.25
C LEU A 23 -7.69 -13.35 1.57
N LEU A 24 -6.68 -12.90 0.82
CA LEU A 24 -6.17 -11.54 0.85
C LEU A 24 -6.74 -10.75 -0.34
N ARG A 25 -7.25 -9.55 -0.08
CA ARG A 25 -7.74 -8.61 -1.09
C ARG A 25 -7.11 -7.25 -0.84
N ASN A 26 -6.70 -6.60 -1.92
CA ASN A 26 -6.19 -5.25 -1.89
C ASN A 26 -7.09 -4.36 -2.76
N GLY A 27 -7.15 -3.08 -2.42
CA GLY A 27 -7.97 -2.11 -3.13
C GLY A 27 -7.79 -0.71 -2.57
N PRO A 28 -8.26 0.32 -3.29
CA PRO A 28 -8.37 1.67 -2.76
C PRO A 28 -9.46 1.71 -1.67
N GLY A 29 -9.13 2.20 -0.48
CA GLY A 29 -10.09 2.25 0.65
C GLY A 29 -10.20 3.59 1.37
N MET A 30 -9.25 4.51 1.21
CA MET A 30 -9.37 5.87 1.74
C MET A 30 -9.41 6.88 0.60
N PHE A 31 -10.59 7.47 0.39
CA PHE A 31 -10.86 8.43 -0.68
C PHE A 31 -10.90 9.88 -0.21
N LYS A 32 -10.89 10.12 1.10
CA LYS A 32 -10.94 11.44 1.71
C LYS A 32 -9.89 11.53 2.81
N VAL A 33 -9.12 12.62 2.83
CA VAL A 33 -8.13 12.94 3.85
C VAL A 33 -8.34 14.41 4.24
N GLY A 34 -8.65 14.65 5.52
CA GLY A 34 -9.18 15.93 5.97
C GLY A 34 -10.43 16.31 5.18
N ASP A 35 -10.46 17.54 4.63
CA ASP A 35 -11.58 18.02 3.81
C ASP A 35 -11.41 17.75 2.31
N HIS A 36 -10.31 17.12 1.91
CA HIS A 36 -9.97 16.88 0.51
C HIS A 36 -10.26 15.45 0.11
N SER A 37 -10.74 15.26 -1.12
CA SER A 37 -11.06 13.94 -1.67
C SER A 37 -10.24 13.65 -2.93
N PHE A 38 -9.91 12.39 -3.13
CA PHE A 38 -9.35 11.87 -4.38
C PHE A 38 -10.43 11.92 -5.48
N ALA A 39 -10.03 12.26 -6.70
CA ALA A 39 -10.95 12.42 -7.82
C ALA A 39 -11.19 11.11 -8.57
N HIS A 40 -10.17 10.25 -8.67
CA HIS A 40 -10.25 8.98 -9.39
C HIS A 40 -10.36 7.79 -8.43
N TRP A 41 -11.04 6.72 -8.87
CA TRP A 41 -11.20 5.51 -8.07
C TRP A 41 -9.84 4.85 -7.74
N PHE A 42 -8.89 4.83 -8.67
CA PHE A 42 -7.57 4.24 -8.42
C PHE A 42 -6.65 5.07 -7.50
N ASP A 43 -7.00 6.31 -7.19
CA ASP A 43 -6.15 7.18 -6.37
C ASP A 43 -6.33 6.95 -4.86
N GLY A 44 -7.38 6.21 -4.46
CA GLY A 44 -7.62 5.93 -3.04
C GLY A 44 -6.46 5.16 -2.41
N LEU A 45 -6.12 5.50 -1.17
CA LEU A 45 -4.98 4.88 -0.48
C LEU A 45 -5.26 3.39 -0.20
N ALA A 46 -4.23 2.56 -0.36
CA ALA A 46 -4.29 1.12 -0.29
C ALA A 46 -4.86 0.63 1.06
N PHE A 47 -5.89 -0.19 0.96
CA PHE A 47 -6.58 -0.82 2.07
C PHE A 47 -6.55 -2.33 1.88
N MET A 48 -5.73 -2.96 2.72
CA MET A 48 -5.52 -4.39 2.69
C MET A 48 -6.58 -5.07 3.54
N GLN A 49 -7.17 -6.12 2.99
CA GLN A 49 -8.25 -6.89 3.60
C GLN A 49 -7.88 -8.36 3.65
N ARG A 50 -8.24 -9.00 4.75
CA ARG A 50 -7.96 -10.41 5.03
C ARG A 50 -9.22 -11.08 5.55
N PHE A 51 -9.59 -12.19 4.91
CA PHE A 51 -10.70 -13.04 5.31
C PHE A 51 -10.15 -14.43 5.61
N SER A 52 -10.13 -14.81 6.88
CA SER A 52 -9.61 -16.11 7.31
C SER A 52 -10.76 -17.02 7.71
N PHE A 53 -10.90 -18.13 7.01
CA PHE A 53 -11.91 -19.16 7.24
C PHE A 53 -11.23 -20.35 7.91
N ARG A 54 -11.58 -20.65 9.16
CA ARG A 54 -11.07 -21.81 9.91
C ARG A 54 -12.15 -22.37 10.82
N ASN A 55 -12.33 -23.69 10.85
CA ASN A 55 -13.24 -24.41 11.75
C ASN A 55 -14.67 -23.84 11.72
N GLY A 56 -15.21 -23.61 10.52
CA GLY A 56 -16.54 -23.03 10.34
C GLY A 56 -16.69 -21.61 10.89
N LYS A 57 -15.58 -20.87 11.09
CA LYS A 57 -15.58 -19.46 11.51
C LYS A 57 -14.83 -18.60 10.51
N MET A 58 -15.35 -17.39 10.27
CA MET A 58 -14.68 -16.38 9.48
C MET A 58 -14.20 -15.24 10.39
N LYS A 59 -12.94 -14.86 10.24
CA LYS A 59 -12.33 -13.68 10.85
C LYS A 59 -11.95 -12.69 9.75
N TYR A 60 -12.41 -11.46 9.89
CA TYR A 60 -12.05 -10.36 9.01
C TYR A 60 -11.02 -9.47 9.69
N SER A 61 -9.92 -9.16 9.00
CA SER A 61 -9.02 -8.09 9.40
C SER A 61 -8.71 -7.17 8.24
N ALA A 62 -8.51 -5.89 8.52
CA ALA A 62 -8.08 -4.95 7.50
C ALA A 62 -7.18 -3.86 8.07
N ARG A 63 -6.28 -3.35 7.22
CA ARG A 63 -5.28 -2.34 7.58
C ARG A 63 -4.92 -1.51 6.35
N TYR A 64 -4.73 -0.21 6.53
CA TYR A 64 -4.13 0.62 5.50
C TYR A 64 -2.65 0.28 5.32
N LEU A 65 -2.18 0.26 4.07
CA LEU A 65 -0.77 0.09 3.78
C LEU A 65 0.01 1.30 4.32
N GLN A 66 1.03 1.08 5.14
CA GLN A 66 1.89 2.15 5.66
C GLN A 66 2.93 2.54 4.60
N SER A 67 2.45 3.10 3.48
CA SER A 67 3.28 3.68 2.41
C SER A 67 3.69 5.11 2.76
N GLU A 68 4.73 5.63 2.11
CA GLU A 68 5.09 7.05 2.26
C GLU A 68 3.93 7.94 1.80
N ALA A 69 3.20 7.53 0.77
CA ALA A 69 1.96 8.14 0.31
C ALA A 69 0.93 8.27 1.43
N TYR A 70 0.63 7.16 2.11
CA TYR A 70 -0.37 7.16 3.18
C TYR A 70 0.06 8.07 4.34
N GLU A 71 1.31 7.95 4.78
CA GLU A 71 1.85 8.74 5.89
C GLU A 71 1.88 10.24 5.56
N PHE A 72 2.30 10.59 4.34
CA PHE A 72 2.39 11.96 3.90
C PHE A 72 1.02 12.64 3.83
N HIS A 73 0.02 11.98 3.25
CA HIS A 73 -1.35 12.50 3.22
C HIS A 73 -1.92 12.66 4.62
N LYS A 74 -1.71 11.66 5.48
CA LYS A 74 -2.19 11.69 6.86
C LYS A 74 -1.53 12.79 7.68
N PHE A 75 -0.22 12.98 7.53
CA PHE A 75 0.54 14.03 8.24
C PHE A 75 0.10 15.44 7.85
N ASN A 76 -0.24 15.66 6.57
CA ASN A 76 -0.68 16.97 6.07
C ASN A 76 -2.20 17.21 6.23
N GLU A 77 -2.94 16.21 6.71
CA GLU A 77 -4.41 16.24 6.84
C GLU A 77 -5.13 16.67 5.55
N ARG A 78 -4.55 16.39 4.38
CA ARG A 78 -5.12 16.72 3.08
C ARG A 78 -4.58 15.84 1.98
N VAL A 79 -5.33 15.77 0.88
CA VAL A 79 -4.87 15.18 -0.38
C VAL A 79 -3.81 16.08 -1.01
N VAL A 80 -2.59 15.57 -1.21
CA VAL A 80 -1.45 16.33 -1.75
C VAL A 80 -0.95 15.61 -3.00
N ILE A 81 -1.46 16.04 -4.15
CA ILE A 81 -1.16 15.47 -5.46
C ILE A 81 -0.61 16.60 -6.35
N ASP A 82 0.45 16.34 -7.12
CA ASP A 82 0.96 17.24 -8.15
C ASP A 82 0.11 17.14 -9.43
N LYS A 83 0.26 18.09 -10.36
CA LYS A 83 -0.51 18.20 -11.61
C LYS A 83 -0.46 16.96 -12.52
N GLN A 84 0.46 16.02 -12.27
CA GLN A 84 0.61 14.76 -12.98
C GLN A 84 0.19 13.51 -12.17
N GLY A 85 -0.40 13.65 -10.99
CA GLY A 85 -0.84 12.52 -10.16
C GLY A 85 0.20 11.99 -9.16
N TYR A 86 1.38 12.61 -9.09
CA TYR A 86 2.48 12.20 -8.20
C TYR A 86 2.45 12.93 -6.86
N ILE A 87 2.94 12.31 -5.79
CA ILE A 87 3.13 12.99 -4.50
C ILE A 87 4.25 14.01 -4.65
N LYS A 88 3.90 15.29 -4.58
CA LYS A 88 4.89 16.34 -4.39
C LYS A 88 5.42 16.23 -2.97
N LYS A 89 6.66 15.75 -2.79
CA LYS A 89 7.40 16.07 -1.55
C LYS A 89 7.45 17.60 -1.51
N LEU A 90 6.79 18.20 -0.51
CA LEU A 90 6.93 19.62 -0.25
C LEU A 90 8.43 19.93 -0.19
N PRO A 91 8.95 20.93 -0.94
CA PRO A 91 10.36 21.25 -0.89
C PRO A 91 10.70 21.60 0.55
N ASP A 92 11.61 20.84 1.15
CA ASP A 92 12.17 21.16 2.45
C ASP A 92 12.86 22.53 2.31
N PRO A 93 12.43 23.57 3.06
CA PRO A 93 12.95 24.93 2.90
C PRO A 93 14.47 25.00 3.08
N CYS A 94 15.07 24.04 3.79
CA CYS A 94 16.52 23.95 4.00
C CYS A 94 17.27 23.34 2.80
N LYS A 95 16.61 22.63 1.88
CA LYS A 95 17.26 21.95 0.73
C LYS A 95 17.41 22.83 -0.51
N ILE A 96 16.77 23.99 -0.54
CA ILE A 96 16.93 25.01 -1.60
C ILE A 96 18.40 25.50 -1.67
N ALA A 97 19.16 25.38 -0.59
CA ALA A 97 20.55 25.81 -0.51
C ALA A 97 21.55 24.91 -1.28
N LEU A 98 21.19 23.66 -1.60
CA LEU A 98 22.09 22.68 -2.23
C LEU A 98 21.65 22.36 -3.67
N GLY A 99 21.69 23.37 -4.54
CA GLY A 99 21.81 23.26 -6.01
C GLY A 99 20.88 22.27 -6.76
N PRO A 100 20.11 22.73 -7.78
CA PRO A 100 19.07 21.96 -8.48
C PRO A 100 19.51 20.70 -9.25
N LEU A 101 20.82 20.39 -9.30
CA LEU A 101 21.36 19.26 -10.06
C LEU A 101 21.40 17.94 -9.25
N SER A 102 21.44 18.01 -7.92
CA SER A 102 21.50 16.81 -7.06
C SER A 102 20.11 16.24 -6.73
N THR A 103 19.08 17.08 -6.76
CA THR A 103 17.69 16.74 -6.47
C THR A 103 17.03 15.97 -7.62
N GLN A 104 17.33 16.29 -8.89
CA GLN A 104 16.68 15.64 -10.04
C GLN A 104 16.99 14.13 -10.20
N LEU A 105 18.14 13.65 -9.71
CA LEU A 105 18.53 12.24 -9.85
C LEU A 105 18.01 11.36 -8.69
N LEU A 106 17.64 11.96 -7.56
CA LEU A 106 17.19 11.25 -6.34
C LEU A 106 15.72 11.48 -6.01
N GLU A 107 15.05 12.44 -6.66
CA GLU A 107 13.66 12.86 -6.39
C GLU A 107 12.66 12.42 -7.47
N ASN A 108 12.82 11.24 -8.06
CA ASN A 108 11.72 10.64 -8.80
C ASN A 108 10.66 10.17 -7.80
N GLY A 109 9.74 11.09 -7.48
CA GLY A 109 8.56 10.95 -6.63
C GLY A 109 7.54 9.97 -7.21
N ILE A 110 7.98 8.74 -7.48
CA ILE A 110 7.10 7.66 -7.89
C ILE A 110 6.16 7.38 -6.73
N TYR A 111 4.87 7.62 -6.96
CA TYR A 111 3.76 7.36 -6.07
C TYR A 111 3.84 5.91 -5.55
N ASP A 112 3.94 5.72 -4.23
CA ASP A 112 4.17 4.43 -3.59
C ASP A 112 2.90 3.85 -2.96
N ASN A 113 1.75 4.08 -3.59
CA ASN A 113 0.49 3.48 -3.19
C ASN A 113 0.27 2.14 -3.91
N SER A 114 0.60 1.03 -3.26
CA SER A 114 0.40 -0.31 -3.80
C SER A 114 -1.02 -0.83 -3.53
N SER A 115 -2.03 -0.28 -4.22
CA SER A 115 -3.47 -0.51 -3.96
C SER A 115 -4.16 -1.54 -4.86
N ILE A 116 -3.47 -2.17 -5.81
CA ILE A 116 -4.13 -2.96 -6.87
C ILE A 116 -4.27 -4.43 -6.47
N ASN A 117 -3.17 -5.10 -6.13
CA ASN A 117 -3.21 -6.54 -5.87
C ASN A 117 -2.13 -6.98 -4.86
N PHE A 118 -2.12 -8.28 -4.57
CA PHE A 118 -1.01 -8.97 -3.94
C PHE A 118 -0.31 -9.91 -4.92
N MET A 119 0.99 -10.07 -4.73
CA MET A 119 1.83 -11.04 -5.43
C MET A 119 2.64 -11.83 -4.41
N THR A 120 2.76 -13.13 -4.63
CA THR A 120 3.59 -14.01 -3.79
C THR A 120 4.89 -14.30 -4.53
N VAL A 121 6.02 -14.07 -3.86
CA VAL A 121 7.37 -14.36 -4.37
C VAL A 121 8.09 -15.19 -3.30
N GLY A 122 8.30 -16.48 -3.59
CA GLY A 122 8.75 -17.45 -2.58
C GLY A 122 7.80 -17.47 -1.38
N ASP A 123 8.33 -17.29 -0.18
CA ASP A 123 7.56 -17.29 1.07
C ASP A 123 7.05 -15.89 1.48
N THR A 124 7.21 -14.89 0.61
CA THR A 124 6.88 -13.49 0.92
C THR A 124 5.70 -12.98 0.10
N VAL A 125 4.87 -12.14 0.71
CA VAL A 125 3.71 -11.51 0.08
C VAL A 125 3.98 -10.02 -0.11
N TRP A 126 3.65 -9.51 -1.30
CA TRP A 126 3.91 -8.15 -1.71
C TRP A 126 2.64 -7.47 -2.19
N ALA A 127 2.33 -6.30 -1.64
CA ALA A 127 1.33 -5.40 -2.21
C ALA A 127 1.93 -4.71 -3.45
N VAL A 128 1.16 -4.68 -4.54
CA VAL A 128 1.59 -4.15 -5.84
C VAL A 128 0.59 -3.17 -6.43
N SER A 129 1.10 -2.30 -7.29
CA SER A 129 0.34 -1.42 -8.19
C SER A 129 1.06 -1.39 -9.55
N GLU A 130 0.70 -0.46 -10.43
CA GLU A 130 1.38 -0.21 -11.71
C GLU A 130 2.73 0.52 -11.52
N SER A 131 3.04 0.95 -10.29
CA SER A 131 4.31 1.59 -9.97
C SER A 131 5.44 0.58 -9.74
N THR A 132 6.67 1.07 -9.81
CA THR A 132 7.88 0.26 -9.62
C THR A 132 8.16 -0.06 -8.15
N LYS A 133 7.33 0.43 -7.24
CA LYS A 133 7.48 0.26 -5.79
C LYS A 133 6.51 -0.82 -5.28
N LEU A 134 7.08 -1.84 -4.67
CA LEU A 134 6.37 -2.95 -4.05
C LEU A 134 6.54 -2.88 -2.54
N HIS A 135 5.51 -3.27 -1.79
CA HIS A 135 5.56 -3.30 -0.34
C HIS A 135 5.42 -4.73 0.17
N GLN A 136 6.40 -5.20 0.93
CA GLN A 136 6.30 -6.48 1.60
C GLN A 136 5.32 -6.37 2.76
N ILE A 137 4.44 -7.36 2.90
CA ILE A 137 3.44 -7.40 3.96
C ILE A 137 3.45 -8.74 4.69
N ASP A 138 3.13 -8.69 5.98
CA ASP A 138 2.83 -9.88 6.76
C ASP A 138 1.39 -10.34 6.42
N PRO A 139 1.19 -11.55 5.88
CA PRO A 139 -0.12 -12.04 5.47
C PRO A 139 -1.07 -12.38 6.63
N GLU A 140 -0.57 -12.50 7.86
CA GLU A 140 -1.36 -12.76 9.05
C GLU A 140 -1.81 -11.46 9.74
N THR A 141 -0.89 -10.51 9.89
CA THR A 141 -1.13 -9.24 10.62
C THR A 141 -1.47 -8.06 9.72
N LEU A 142 -1.25 -8.18 8.41
CA LEU A 142 -1.29 -7.10 7.42
C LEU A 142 -0.30 -5.96 7.69
N GLU A 143 0.77 -6.23 8.45
CA GLU A 143 1.82 -5.24 8.70
C GLU A 143 2.67 -5.00 7.47
N THR A 144 2.97 -3.73 7.21
CA THR A 144 3.92 -3.34 6.16
C THR A 144 5.33 -3.55 6.71
N ILE A 145 6.05 -4.53 6.16
CA ILE A 145 7.39 -4.92 6.62
C ILE A 145 8.46 -4.04 5.99
N GLY A 146 8.34 -3.75 4.70
CA GLY A 146 9.34 -3.01 3.95
C GLY A 146 8.91 -2.66 2.54
N LYS A 147 9.79 -1.98 1.82
CA LYS A 147 9.55 -1.50 0.45
C LYS A 147 10.74 -1.80 -0.43
N VAL A 148 10.48 -2.24 -1.66
CA VAL A 148 11.48 -2.45 -2.71
C VAL A 148 11.08 -1.64 -3.93
N CYS A 149 12.07 -1.05 -4.61
CA CYS A 149 11.89 -0.45 -5.92
C CYS A 149 12.52 -1.38 -6.98
N PHE A 150 11.68 -1.92 -7.87
CA PHE A 150 12.05 -2.93 -8.87
C PHE A 150 13.10 -2.42 -9.87
N LEU A 151 13.12 -1.11 -10.15
CA LEU A 151 14.09 -0.52 -11.09
C LEU A 151 15.54 -0.70 -10.62
N PHE A 152 15.81 -0.63 -9.31
CA PHE A 152 17.18 -0.79 -8.80
C PHE A 152 17.70 -2.22 -8.94
N TYR A 153 16.81 -3.22 -8.95
CA TYR A 153 17.22 -4.62 -9.09
C TYR A 153 17.59 -4.97 -10.54
N HIS A 154 16.88 -4.41 -11.53
CA HIS A 154 17.20 -4.66 -12.94
C HIS A 154 18.56 -4.06 -13.35
N THR A 155 18.89 -2.87 -12.85
CA THR A 155 20.16 -2.21 -13.17
C THR A 155 21.36 -2.94 -12.56
N VAL A 156 21.26 -3.49 -11.35
CA VAL A 156 22.36 -4.24 -10.72
C VAL A 156 22.64 -5.58 -11.42
N LEU A 157 21.58 -6.28 -11.86
CA LEU A 157 21.72 -7.54 -12.60
C LEU A 157 22.32 -7.35 -14.01
N LEU A 158 22.02 -6.23 -14.68
CA LEU A 158 22.60 -5.92 -15.99
C LEU A 158 24.04 -5.42 -15.93
N LEU A 159 24.48 -4.84 -14.80
CA LEU A 159 25.86 -4.37 -14.60
C LEU A 159 26.79 -5.45 -14.01
N ALA A 160 26.23 -6.55 -13.51
CA ALA A 160 26.98 -7.68 -12.94
C ALA A 160 27.13 -8.87 -13.92
N GLY A 161 26.73 -8.70 -15.19
CA GLY A 161 26.84 -9.69 -16.27
C GLY A 161 27.87 -9.31 -17.32
#